data_AF-A0A359LQR9-F1
#
_entry.id   AF-A0A359LQR9-F1
#
_cell.length_a   1.000
_cell.length_b   1.000
_cell.length_c   1.000
_cell.angle_alpha   90.00
_cell.angle_beta   90.00
_cell.angle_gamma   90.00
#
_symmetry.space_group_name_H-M   'P 1'
#
loop_
_entity.id
_entity.type
_entity.pdbx_description
1 polymer ?
#
loop_
_entity_poly.entity_id
_entity_poly.type
_entity_poly.pdbx_seq_one_letter_code
_entity_poly.pdbx_strand_id
1 'polypeptide(L)'
;MDALKARRSAREYAAKPLPRQVLSNLLWAAYGVNRPSSGGRTAPSAHNWQTIEIYAALPGGLYRYDAKAHRLAPVAALDAREIAGTQD
;
A
#
# COMPACT_ATOMS: atom_id res chain seq x y z
N MET A 1 4.31 -14.33 -16.06
CA MET A 1 2.91 -14.50 -16.52
C MET A 1 2.00 -15.11 -15.45
N ASP A 2 2.56 -15.80 -14.46
CA ASP A 2 1.74 -16.56 -13.49
C ASP A 2 0.88 -15.69 -12.58
N ALA A 3 1.41 -14.56 -12.10
CA ALA A 3 0.64 -13.61 -11.29
C ALA A 3 -0.59 -13.05 -12.04
N LEU A 4 -0.45 -12.77 -13.35
CA LEU A 4 -1.56 -12.27 -14.17
C LEU A 4 -2.59 -13.36 -14.44
N LYS A 5 -2.15 -14.60 -14.72
CA LYS A 5 -3.04 -15.76 -14.89
C LYS A 5 -3.83 -16.09 -13.62
N ALA A 6 -3.20 -15.97 -12.45
CA ALA A 6 -3.80 -16.28 -11.16
C ALA A 6 -4.61 -15.10 -10.56
N ARG A 7 -4.55 -13.90 -11.15
CA ARG A 7 -5.18 -12.70 -10.59
C ARG A 7 -6.70 -12.85 -10.53
N ARG A 8 -7.23 -12.74 -9.31
CA ARG A 8 -8.67 -12.73 -8.99
C ARG A 8 -8.92 -11.84 -7.79
N SER A 9 -10.16 -11.39 -7.63
CA SER A 9 -10.61 -10.74 -6.40
C SER A 9 -10.99 -11.82 -5.37
N ALA A 10 -10.65 -11.59 -4.10
CA ALA A 10 -11.05 -12.43 -2.97
C ALA A 10 -11.77 -11.56 -1.95
N ARG A 11 -12.71 -12.14 -1.19
CA ARG A 11 -13.53 -11.43 -0.18
C ARG A 11 -13.49 -12.07 1.21
N GLU A 12 -12.83 -13.23 1.31
CA GLU A 12 -12.61 -13.93 2.58
C GLU A 12 -11.12 -13.92 2.86
N TYR A 13 -10.75 -13.55 4.09
CA TYR A 13 -9.36 -13.37 4.50
C TYR A 13 -9.12 -14.01 5.86
N ALA A 14 -7.92 -14.55 6.07
CA ALA A 14 -7.51 -15.00 7.39
C ALA A 14 -7.32 -13.80 8.33
N ALA A 15 -7.63 -13.98 9.62
CA ALA A 15 -7.38 -12.95 10.64
C ALA A 15 -5.88 -12.71 10.94
N LYS A 16 -4.99 -13.57 10.41
CA LYS A 16 -3.55 -13.49 10.65
C LYS A 16 -2.97 -12.22 9.99
N PRO A 17 -2.20 -11.39 10.74
CA PRO A 17 -1.51 -10.24 10.16
C PRO A 17 -0.53 -10.65 9.07
N LEU A 18 -0.36 -9.77 8.07
CA LEU A 18 0.69 -9.93 7.07
C LEU A 18 2.07 -9.88 7.72
N PRO A 19 3.01 -10.75 7.33
CA PRO A 19 4.41 -10.58 7.70
C PRO A 19 4.91 -9.20 7.27
N ARG A 20 5.76 -8.56 8.08
CA ARG A 20 6.28 -7.21 7.80
C ARG A 20 6.89 -7.08 6.41
N GLN A 21 7.65 -8.07 5.96
CA GLN A 21 8.26 -8.06 4.63
C GLN A 21 7.22 -8.09 3.50
N VAL A 22 6.13 -8.85 3.67
CA VAL A 22 5.04 -8.91 2.68
C VAL A 22 4.34 -7.56 2.57
N LEU A 23 4.06 -6.92 3.70
CA LEU A 23 3.50 -5.56 3.73
C LEU A 23 4.46 -4.54 3.07
N SER A 24 5.76 -4.63 3.37
CA SER A 24 6.80 -3.80 2.77
C SER A 24 6.80 -3.90 1.25
N ASN A 25 6.79 -5.13 0.73
CA ASN A 25 6.79 -5.42 -0.70
C ASN A 25 5.49 -4.96 -1.36
N LEU A 26 4.34 -5.14 -0.71
CA LEU A 26 3.04 -4.71 -1.22
C LEU A 26 2.98 -3.18 -1.40
N LEU A 27 3.40 -2.43 -0.38
CA LEU A 27 3.44 -0.97 -0.42
C LEU A 27 4.42 -0.46 -1.49
N TRP A 28 5.60 -1.10 -1.58
CA TRP A 28 6.56 -0.75 -2.62
C TRP A 28 6.03 -1.07 -4.02
N ALA A 29 5.41 -2.23 -4.22
CA ALA A 29 4.81 -2.59 -5.51
C ALA A 29 3.72 -1.58 -5.90
N ALA A 30 2.88 -1.18 -4.95
CA ALA A 30 1.78 -0.24 -5.18
C ALA A 30 2.27 1.16 -5.58
N TYR A 31 3.22 1.76 -4.85
CA TYR A 31 3.71 3.11 -5.16
C TYR A 31 5.11 3.47 -4.62
N GLY A 32 6.00 2.49 -4.53
CA GLY A 32 7.38 2.67 -4.07
C GLY A 32 8.26 3.43 -5.05
N VAL A 33 9.41 3.94 -4.58
CA VAL A 33 10.46 4.49 -5.46
C VAL A 33 11.22 3.35 -6.13
N ASN A 34 11.24 3.31 -7.46
CA ASN A 34 12.01 2.33 -8.25
C ASN A 34 13.18 2.96 -9.03
N ARG A 35 13.24 4.29 -9.10
CA ARG A 35 14.34 5.05 -9.71
C ARG A 35 14.82 6.09 -8.69
N PRO A 36 15.75 5.74 -7.78
CA PRO A 36 16.16 6.63 -6.69
C PRO A 36 16.68 7.98 -7.15
N SER A 37 17.40 8.03 -8.27
CA SER A 37 17.97 9.27 -8.81
C SER A 37 16.94 10.32 -9.22
N SER A 38 15.75 9.89 -9.68
CA SER A 38 14.67 10.80 -10.12
C SER A 38 13.46 10.78 -9.17
N GLY A 39 13.47 9.92 -8.15
CA GLY A 39 12.31 9.69 -7.27
C GLY A 39 11.12 9.05 -8.00
N GLY A 40 11.37 8.37 -9.13
CA GLY A 40 10.33 7.73 -9.93
C GLY A 40 9.61 6.60 -9.19
N ARG A 41 8.30 6.48 -9.41
CA ARG A 41 7.43 5.48 -8.77
C ARG A 41 7.27 4.20 -9.59
N THR A 42 6.85 3.12 -8.93
CA THR A 42 6.44 1.86 -9.58
C THR A 42 5.20 2.04 -10.46
N ALA A 43 4.22 2.86 -10.06
CA ALA A 43 3.10 3.24 -10.91
C ALA A 43 3.32 4.63 -11.54
N PRO A 44 2.95 4.83 -12.83
CA PRO A 44 3.10 6.11 -13.51
C PRO A 44 2.11 7.17 -12.97
N SER A 45 2.41 8.44 -13.24
CA SER A 45 1.49 9.56 -13.01
C SER A 45 1.68 10.63 -14.10
N ALA A 46 0.63 11.38 -14.41
CA ALA A 46 0.69 12.47 -15.39
C ALA A 46 1.81 13.45 -15.00
N HIS A 47 2.70 13.76 -15.94
CA HIS A 47 3.86 14.64 -15.73
C HIS A 47 4.72 14.33 -14.50
N ASN A 48 4.68 13.09 -13.99
CA ASN A 48 5.30 12.73 -12.70
C ASN A 48 4.83 13.61 -11.52
N TRP A 49 3.56 14.05 -11.52
CA TRP A 49 2.99 14.83 -10.41
C TRP A 49 2.79 14.03 -9.12
N GLN A 50 2.81 12.70 -9.21
CA GLN A 50 2.75 11.79 -8.07
C GLN A 50 1.56 12.04 -7.13
N THR A 51 0.38 12.24 -7.71
CA THR A 51 -0.83 12.72 -7.02
C THR A 51 -1.52 11.69 -6.12
N ILE A 52 -1.06 10.43 -6.13
CA ILE A 52 -1.64 9.36 -5.31
C ILE A 52 -0.86 9.23 -4.00
N GLU A 53 -1.59 9.23 -2.89
CA GLU A 53 -1.07 8.82 -1.59
C GLU A 53 -1.64 7.46 -1.19
N ILE A 54 -0.81 6.63 -0.53
CA ILE A 54 -1.25 5.34 0.00
C ILE A 54 -1.35 5.44 1.52
N TYR A 55 -2.51 5.05 2.03
CA TYR A 55 -2.75 4.86 3.45
C TYR A 55 -2.95 3.37 3.75
N ALA A 56 -2.40 2.91 4.87
CA ALA A 56 -2.56 1.57 5.39
C ALA A 56 -3.33 1.63 6.70
N ALA A 57 -4.57 1.12 6.70
CA ALA A 57 -5.36 0.90 7.91
C ALA A 57 -4.95 -0.45 8.53
N LEU A 58 -4.30 -0.40 9.69
CA LEU A 58 -3.85 -1.58 10.45
C LEU A 58 -4.55 -1.61 11.81
N PRO A 59 -4.59 -2.77 12.51
CA PRO A 59 -5.21 -2.84 13.83
C PRO A 59 -4.68 -1.80 14.83
N GLY A 60 -3.40 -1.41 14.70
CA GLY A 60 -2.74 -0.45 15.57
C GLY A 60 -2.78 1.00 15.08
N GLY A 61 -3.57 1.34 14.06
CA GLY A 61 -3.72 2.72 13.59
C GLY A 61 -3.82 2.89 12.08
N LEU A 62 -4.06 4.13 11.67
CA LEU A 62 -3.97 4.58 10.29
C LEU A 62 -2.59 5.19 10.02
N TYR A 63 -1.96 4.76 8.93
CA TYR A 63 -0.62 5.18 8.55
C TYR A 63 -0.58 5.64 7.09
N ARG A 64 0.23 6.64 6.78
CA ARG A 64 0.55 7.05 5.41
C ARG A 64 1.88 6.43 4.99
N TYR A 65 1.94 5.84 3.81
CA TYR A 65 3.17 5.30 3.27
C TYR A 65 4.06 6.41 2.71
N ASP A 66 5.16 6.70 3.40
CA ASP A 66 6.24 7.53 2.91
C ASP A 66 7.14 6.69 2.01
N ALA A 67 6.87 6.74 0.72
CA ALA A 67 7.60 5.97 -0.27
C ALA A 67 9.07 6.42 -0.45
N LYS A 68 9.43 7.66 -0.09
CA LYS A 68 10.83 8.14 -0.16
C LYS A 68 11.68 7.51 0.95
N ALA A 69 11.14 7.50 2.17
CA ALA A 69 11.80 6.89 3.33
C ALA A 69 11.47 5.39 3.49
N HIS A 70 10.64 4.83 2.60
CA HIS A 70 10.13 3.47 2.65
C HIS A 70 9.60 3.06 4.04
N ARG A 71 8.69 3.87 4.61
CA ARG A 71 8.16 3.67 5.96
C ARG A 71 6.69 4.06 6.07
N LEU A 72 6.05 3.61 7.15
CA LEU A 72 4.71 4.03 7.53
C LEU A 72 4.80 5.18 8.54
N ALA A 73 4.29 6.35 8.17
CA ALA A 73 4.15 7.50 9.05
C ALA A 73 2.78 7.44 9.74
N PRO A 74 2.68 7.56 11.07
CA PRO A 74 1.40 7.54 11.77
C PRO A 74 0.54 8.74 11.38
N VAL A 75 -0.77 8.53 11.25
CA VAL A 75 -1.76 9.56 10.91
C VAL A 75 -2.80 9.68 12.02
N ALA A 76 -3.35 8.54 12.46
CA ALA A 76 -4.33 8.49 13.54
C ALA A 76 -4.20 7.19 14.33
N ALA A 77 -4.39 7.27 15.65
CA ALA A 77 -4.40 6.13 16.56
C ALA A 77 -5.80 5.51 16.65
N LEU A 78 -6.36 5.08 15.51
CA LEU A 78 -7.66 4.40 15.43
C LEU A 78 -7.61 3.26 14.42
N ASP A 79 -8.38 2.20 14.66
CA ASP A 79 -8.57 1.11 13.71
C ASP A 79 -9.60 1.49 12.65
N ALA A 80 -9.12 1.93 11.48
CA ALA A 80 -9.97 2.42 10.40
C ALA A 80 -10.46 1.31 9.44
N ARG A 81 -10.22 0.03 9.75
CA ARG A 81 -10.47 -1.07 8.82
C ARG A 81 -11.94 -1.26 8.48
N GLU A 82 -12.86 -0.96 9.41
CA GLU A 82 -14.30 -1.13 9.18
C GLU A 82 -14.89 -0.10 8.20
N ILE A 83 -14.30 1.08 8.12
CA ILE A 83 -14.78 2.19 7.27
C ILE A 83 -14.01 2.31 5.95
N ALA A 84 -12.94 1.52 5.79
CA ALA A 84 -12.10 1.53 4.60
C ALA A 84 -12.36 0.29 3.74
N GLY A 85 -12.66 0.50 2.45
CA GLY A 85 -12.76 -0.61 1.49
C GLY A 85 -14.05 -1.43 1.61
N THR A 86 -15.16 -0.80 2.01
CA THR A 86 -16.50 -1.40 1.95
C THR A 86 -16.81 -1.86 0.53
N GLN A 87 -17.46 -3.01 0.40
CA GLN A 87 -17.88 -3.57 -0.88
C GLN A 87 -19.36 -3.96 -0.77
N ASP A 88 -20.14 -3.64 -1.82
CA ASP A 88 -21.52 -4.13 -2.01
C ASP A 88 -21.54 -5.63 -2.38
#